data_AF-A0A7J6FTT5-F1
#
_entry.id   AF-A0A7J6FTT5-F1
#
_cell.length_a   1.000
_cell.length_b   1.000
_cell.length_c   1.000
_cell.angle_alpha   90.00
_cell.angle_beta   90.00
_cell.angle_gamma   90.00
#
_symmetry.space_group_name_H-M   'P 1'
#
loop_
_entity.id
_entity.type
_entity.pdbx_description
1 polymer ?
#
loop_
_entity_poly.entity_id
_entity_poly.type
_entity_poly.pdbx_seq_one_letter_code
_entity_poly.pdbx_strand_id
1 'polypeptide(L)'
;MATETSVSDNQNPEINSPNKQIFILSGQSNMAGRGGVNKNHKWDGVVPPECRPNHGILRLSAKLHWETAHEPTHKDIDTKKTCGVGPGMAFANAVKAHLAQFGPVGLVPSAVGGTAIKEWARGEHLYEDMIKRAKESVKRGGEIRALLWYQGESDTSSEDQVAVYQEKMEKLIQNVRQDLSLPSLPIIQVAIISGVDKNCVEKLREVQLNMKVENVVCVDAKGLELKFDNLHLTTEAQVICGLRDLSSETTPKLKDSNHPLPMATETSNSDTHNNPEISSANSEINKPNKQIFILSGQSNMSGRGGVNQNLIWDGVVPPECQPDRHILRLSAKLHWETAREPLHADIDTNKTCGVGPGMAFANAVRAHLAQLGPLGLVPCAVGGTAIKEWARGEHLYEDMIKRAKESVKGGGEIRALLWYQGESDTSSEEDVVAYQGNMERLIQNIRDDLCLPSLPIIQVAINSGLDKILVEKLMKVANVVCVDAKGLELKFDNLHLTTKAQVELGHKLAQAYLSNFGQR
;
A
#
# COMPACT_ATOMS: atom_id res chain seq x y z
N MET A 1 0.35 -41.81 1.58
CA MET A 1 -0.28 -41.63 0.25
C MET A 1 -1.52 -40.79 0.45
N ALA A 2 -1.39 -39.48 0.32
CA ALA A 2 -2.52 -38.56 0.26
C ALA A 2 -2.70 -38.22 -1.22
N THR A 3 -3.88 -38.49 -1.75
CA THR A 3 -4.25 -38.35 -3.15
C THR A 3 -4.32 -36.88 -3.53
N GLU A 4 -3.40 -36.43 -4.38
CA GLU A 4 -3.52 -35.18 -5.14
C GLU A 4 -4.74 -35.30 -6.06
N THR A 5 -5.79 -34.52 -5.79
CA THR A 5 -6.83 -34.25 -6.78
C THR A 5 -6.27 -33.28 -7.81
N SER A 6 -5.65 -33.82 -8.87
CA SER A 6 -5.36 -33.08 -10.09
C SER A 6 -6.67 -32.75 -10.80
N VAL A 7 -7.21 -31.55 -10.56
CA VAL A 7 -8.24 -31.00 -11.45
C VAL A 7 -7.53 -30.67 -12.76
N SER A 8 -7.92 -31.32 -13.84
CA SER A 8 -7.28 -31.16 -15.14
C SER A 8 -7.37 -29.70 -15.63
N ASP A 9 -6.22 -29.06 -15.90
CA ASP A 9 -6.12 -27.68 -16.43
C ASP A 9 -6.92 -27.42 -17.73
N ASN A 10 -7.37 -28.47 -18.41
CA ASN A 10 -8.17 -28.40 -19.64
C ASN A 10 -9.60 -27.84 -19.47
N GLN A 11 -9.99 -27.39 -18.27
CA GLN A 11 -11.35 -26.88 -18.01
C GLN A 11 -11.41 -25.43 -17.51
N ASN A 12 -10.30 -24.71 -17.35
CA ASN A 12 -10.37 -23.31 -16.91
C ASN A 12 -10.80 -22.40 -18.08
N PRO A 13 -12.04 -21.85 -18.08
CA PRO A 13 -12.55 -21.06 -19.20
C PRO A 13 -11.78 -19.74 -19.39
N GLU A 14 -11.10 -19.26 -18.34
CA GLU A 14 -10.38 -17.99 -18.37
C GLU A 14 -9.12 -18.04 -19.24
N ILE A 15 -8.58 -19.23 -19.53
CA ILE A 15 -7.39 -19.44 -20.37
C ILE A 15 -7.57 -18.83 -21.77
N ASN A 16 -8.79 -18.86 -22.31
CA ASN A 16 -9.10 -18.33 -23.63
C ASN A 16 -9.80 -16.98 -23.59
N SER A 17 -9.89 -16.34 -22.42
CA SER A 17 -10.55 -15.03 -22.27
C SER A 17 -9.85 -13.98 -23.14
N PRO A 18 -10.56 -13.22 -23.99
CA PRO A 18 -9.93 -12.17 -24.79
C PRO A 18 -9.51 -10.95 -23.96
N ASN A 19 -10.00 -10.81 -22.71
CA ASN A 19 -9.85 -9.62 -21.87
C ASN A 19 -8.80 -9.81 -20.75
N LYS A 20 -7.83 -10.70 -20.95
CA LYS A 20 -6.78 -10.93 -19.94
C LYS A 20 -5.93 -9.68 -19.73
N GLN A 21 -5.60 -9.41 -18.48
CA GLN A 21 -4.78 -8.29 -18.04
C GLN A 21 -3.39 -8.82 -17.71
N ILE A 22 -2.43 -8.59 -18.60
CA ILE A 22 -1.15 -9.30 -18.62
C ILE A 22 -0.05 -8.47 -17.97
N PHE A 23 0.70 -9.08 -17.05
CA PHE A 23 1.79 -8.48 -16.31
C PHE A 23 3.06 -9.31 -16.49
N ILE A 24 4.13 -8.66 -16.95
CA ILE A 24 5.44 -9.30 -17.09
C ILE A 24 6.15 -9.20 -15.74
N LEU A 25 6.67 -10.32 -15.23
CA LEU A 25 7.40 -10.39 -13.96
C LEU A 25 8.87 -10.69 -14.28
N SER A 26 9.73 -9.69 -14.24
CA SER A 26 11.13 -9.82 -14.66
C SER A 26 12.12 -9.20 -13.68
N GLY A 27 13.41 -9.49 -13.89
CA GLY A 27 14.50 -9.12 -13.01
C GLY A 27 15.23 -10.34 -12.48
N GLN A 28 15.57 -10.35 -11.19
CA GLN A 28 16.41 -11.41 -10.60
C GLN A 28 15.72 -12.22 -9.49
N SER A 29 16.51 -12.78 -8.56
CA SER A 29 16.05 -13.77 -7.58
C SER A 29 14.93 -13.29 -6.66
N ASN A 30 14.87 -12.00 -6.31
CA ASN A 30 13.77 -11.47 -5.50
C ASN A 30 12.45 -11.38 -6.28
N MET A 31 12.46 -11.09 -7.59
CA MET A 31 11.28 -11.25 -8.46
C MET A 31 10.93 -12.74 -8.66
N ALA A 32 11.95 -13.57 -8.94
CA ALA A 32 11.76 -15.00 -9.17
C ALA A 32 11.16 -15.72 -7.95
N GLY A 33 11.46 -15.20 -6.76
CA GLY A 33 10.93 -15.67 -5.49
C GLY A 33 11.89 -16.59 -4.77
N ARG A 34 12.16 -16.28 -3.50
CA ARG A 34 13.01 -17.06 -2.58
C ARG A 34 12.43 -17.16 -1.17
N GLY A 35 11.23 -16.60 -0.93
CA GLY A 35 10.52 -16.74 0.32
C GLY A 35 10.31 -18.22 0.67
N GLY A 36 10.58 -18.60 1.92
CA GLY A 36 10.44 -19.97 2.40
C GLY A 36 11.53 -20.95 1.92
N VAL A 37 12.48 -20.53 1.09
CA VAL A 37 13.62 -21.39 0.68
C VAL A 37 14.65 -21.43 1.80
N ASN A 38 14.86 -22.60 2.40
CA ASN A 38 15.76 -22.78 3.53
C ASN A 38 17.25 -22.93 3.12
N LYS A 39 18.14 -23.09 4.11
CA LYS A 39 19.60 -23.26 3.95
C LYS A 39 20.00 -24.47 3.08
N ASN A 40 19.13 -25.46 2.96
CA ASN A 40 19.36 -26.67 2.14
C ASN A 40 18.76 -26.52 0.73
N HIS A 41 18.47 -25.29 0.29
CA HIS A 41 17.85 -24.99 -1.01
C HIS A 41 16.53 -25.74 -1.24
N LYS A 42 15.73 -25.92 -0.19
CA LYS A 42 14.38 -26.49 -0.28
C LYS A 42 13.35 -25.45 0.14
N TRP A 43 12.31 -25.26 -0.67
CA TRP A 43 11.15 -24.46 -0.31
C TRP A 43 10.30 -25.19 0.74
N ASP A 44 9.83 -24.48 1.76
CA ASP A 44 8.98 -25.01 2.84
C ASP A 44 7.55 -25.37 2.40
N GLY A 45 7.11 -24.87 1.24
CA GLY A 45 5.76 -25.09 0.72
C GLY A 45 4.69 -24.21 1.36
N VAL A 46 5.07 -23.22 2.18
CA VAL A 46 4.13 -22.32 2.83
C VAL A 46 3.69 -21.25 1.84
N VAL A 47 2.37 -21.17 1.61
CA VAL A 47 1.73 -20.19 0.73
C VAL A 47 0.82 -19.31 1.58
N PRO A 48 1.14 -18.01 1.76
CA PRO A 48 0.29 -17.07 2.49
C PRO A 48 -1.11 -16.92 1.87
N PRO A 49 -2.13 -16.51 2.65
CA PRO A 49 -3.48 -16.26 2.13
C PRO A 49 -3.53 -15.33 0.91
N GLU A 50 -2.68 -14.30 0.90
CA GLU A 50 -2.56 -13.29 -0.16
C GLU A 50 -1.98 -13.87 -1.47
N CYS A 51 -1.31 -15.02 -1.40
CA CYS A 51 -0.71 -15.71 -2.55
C CYS A 51 -1.51 -16.94 -3.00
N ARG A 52 -2.71 -17.17 -2.45
CA ARG A 52 -3.52 -18.33 -2.79
C ARG A 52 -3.88 -18.35 -4.29
N PRO A 53 -3.87 -19.53 -4.94
CA PRO A 53 -4.34 -19.68 -6.31
C PRO A 53 -5.79 -19.21 -6.49
N ASN A 54 -6.08 -18.66 -7.67
CA ASN A 54 -7.41 -18.20 -8.06
C ASN A 54 -7.63 -18.53 -9.54
N HIS A 55 -8.78 -19.09 -9.91
CA HIS A 55 -9.06 -19.53 -11.29
C HIS A 55 -8.94 -18.42 -12.35
N GLY A 56 -9.20 -17.17 -12.00
CA GLY A 56 -8.97 -16.05 -12.92
C GLY A 56 -7.65 -15.33 -12.70
N ILE A 57 -6.65 -16.01 -12.12
CA ILE A 57 -5.24 -15.62 -12.15
C ILE A 57 -4.48 -16.76 -12.84
N LEU A 58 -3.86 -16.42 -13.96
CA LEU A 58 -3.19 -17.35 -14.86
C LEU A 58 -1.70 -17.06 -14.88
N ARG A 59 -0.92 -18.06 -15.27
CA ARG A 59 0.53 -18.00 -15.42
C ARG A 59 0.92 -18.58 -16.77
N LEU A 60 1.83 -17.93 -17.48
CA LEU A 60 2.42 -18.48 -18.70
C LEU A 60 3.61 -19.39 -18.33
N SER A 61 3.47 -20.70 -18.51
CA SER A 61 4.52 -21.69 -18.24
C SER A 61 5.73 -21.55 -19.17
N ALA A 62 6.81 -22.29 -18.90
CA ALA A 62 7.98 -22.39 -19.80
C ALA A 62 7.61 -22.95 -21.18
N LYS A 63 6.57 -23.79 -21.25
CA LYS A 63 6.03 -24.36 -22.48
C LYS A 63 5.12 -23.40 -23.25
N LEU A 64 4.98 -22.14 -22.79
CA LEU A 64 4.13 -21.12 -23.39
C LEU A 64 2.64 -21.46 -23.35
N HIS A 65 2.22 -22.22 -22.33
CA HIS A 65 0.82 -22.50 -22.05
C HIS A 65 0.36 -21.73 -20.83
N TRP A 66 -0.84 -21.14 -20.92
CA TRP A 66 -1.53 -20.57 -19.77
C TRP A 66 -2.06 -21.68 -18.87
N GLU A 67 -1.76 -21.59 -17.59
CA GLU A 67 -2.23 -22.48 -16.53
C GLU A 67 -2.70 -21.65 -15.33
N THR A 68 -3.43 -22.26 -14.38
CA THR A 68 -3.81 -21.54 -13.15
C THR A 68 -2.55 -21.20 -12.35
N ALA A 69 -2.40 -19.94 -11.95
CA ALA A 69 -1.19 -19.50 -11.28
C ALA A 69 -1.08 -20.07 -9.85
N HIS A 70 0.10 -20.56 -9.50
CA HIS A 70 0.46 -20.97 -8.15
C HIS A 70 1.94 -20.64 -7.87
N GLU A 71 2.30 -20.50 -6.59
CA GLU A 71 3.71 -20.42 -6.20
C GLU A 71 4.41 -21.79 -6.33
N PRO A 72 5.73 -21.83 -6.58
CA PRO A 72 6.59 -20.73 -6.99
C PRO A 72 6.36 -20.35 -8.47
N THR A 73 6.06 -19.08 -8.74
CA THR A 73 5.71 -18.61 -10.10
C THR A 73 6.86 -18.70 -11.12
N HIS A 74 8.10 -18.94 -10.70
CA HIS A 74 9.26 -19.07 -11.61
C HIS A 74 9.87 -20.48 -11.64
N LYS A 75 9.19 -21.49 -11.07
CA LYS A 75 9.75 -22.86 -10.90
C LYS A 75 10.32 -23.50 -12.17
N ASP A 76 9.66 -23.35 -13.31
CA ASP A 76 10.12 -23.88 -14.62
C ASP A 76 10.81 -22.81 -15.50
N ILE A 77 11.03 -21.60 -14.96
CA ILE A 77 11.67 -20.47 -15.63
C ILE A 77 13.10 -20.29 -15.11
N ASP A 78 13.26 -20.06 -13.80
CA ASP A 78 14.55 -19.91 -13.12
C ASP A 78 15.08 -21.29 -12.66
N THR A 79 15.24 -22.20 -13.62
CA THR A 79 15.43 -23.65 -13.37
C THR A 79 16.75 -24.00 -12.67
N LYS A 80 17.73 -23.09 -12.66
CA LYS A 80 19.04 -23.29 -12.03
C LYS A 80 19.02 -23.11 -10.51
N LYS A 81 17.92 -22.60 -9.94
CA LYS A 81 17.79 -22.28 -8.52
C LYS A 81 16.43 -22.75 -7.98
N THR A 82 16.39 -23.13 -6.71
CA THR A 82 15.12 -23.39 -6.04
C THR A 82 14.35 -22.10 -5.87
N CYS A 83 13.16 -22.04 -6.46
CA CYS A 83 12.22 -20.94 -6.30
C CYS A 83 11.34 -21.16 -5.07
N GLY A 84 10.94 -20.06 -4.43
CA GLY A 84 9.91 -20.01 -3.39
C GLY A 84 8.92 -18.89 -3.70
N VAL A 85 8.30 -18.32 -2.66
CA VAL A 85 7.36 -17.20 -2.85
C VAL A 85 8.09 -15.97 -3.39
N GLY A 86 7.50 -15.34 -4.43
CA GLY A 86 7.86 -14.03 -4.98
C GLY A 86 6.70 -13.02 -4.82
N PRO A 87 6.80 -11.81 -5.39
CA PRO A 87 5.77 -10.78 -5.22
C PRO A 87 4.55 -11.01 -6.14
N GLY A 88 4.69 -11.83 -7.19
CA GLY A 88 3.72 -11.94 -8.28
C GLY A 88 2.32 -12.38 -7.89
N MET A 89 2.16 -13.39 -7.02
CA MET A 89 0.82 -13.87 -6.62
C MET A 89 0.10 -12.87 -5.71
N ALA A 90 0.80 -12.26 -4.76
CA ALA A 90 0.24 -11.21 -3.89
C ALA A 90 -0.22 -10.01 -4.72
N PHE A 91 0.62 -9.56 -5.65
CA PHE A 91 0.29 -8.51 -6.61
C PHE A 91 -0.96 -8.87 -7.43
N ALA A 92 -1.01 -10.07 -8.03
CA ALA A 92 -2.12 -10.48 -8.88
C ALA A 92 -3.45 -10.59 -8.13
N ASN A 93 -3.44 -11.15 -6.91
CA ASN A 93 -4.63 -11.22 -6.06
C ASN A 93 -5.08 -9.81 -5.66
N ALA A 94 -4.16 -8.90 -5.35
CA ALA A 94 -4.50 -7.52 -5.08
C ALA A 94 -5.09 -6.82 -6.31
N VAL A 95 -4.51 -6.99 -7.50
CA VAL A 95 -5.05 -6.43 -8.76
C VAL A 95 -6.49 -6.91 -8.96
N LYS A 96 -6.73 -8.21 -8.81
CA LYS A 96 -8.05 -8.81 -8.98
C LYS A 96 -9.07 -8.30 -7.95
N ALA A 97 -8.64 -8.05 -6.72
CA ALA A 97 -9.50 -7.51 -5.66
C ALA A 97 -9.85 -6.02 -5.88
N HIS A 98 -8.88 -5.19 -6.30
CA HIS A 98 -9.05 -3.74 -6.41
C HIS A 98 -9.58 -3.29 -7.77
N LEU A 99 -9.39 -4.09 -8.82
CA LEU A 99 -9.83 -3.81 -10.18
C LEU A 99 -10.86 -4.86 -10.60
N ALA A 100 -11.96 -4.99 -9.86
CA ALA A 100 -13.00 -6.01 -10.13
C ALA A 100 -13.62 -5.93 -11.54
N GLN A 101 -13.45 -4.80 -12.24
CA GLN A 101 -13.81 -4.60 -13.64
C GLN A 101 -12.84 -5.23 -14.65
N PHE A 102 -11.66 -5.67 -14.19
CA PHE A 102 -10.65 -6.32 -15.02
C PHE A 102 -11.02 -7.78 -15.24
N GLY A 103 -10.77 -8.27 -16.45
CA GLY A 103 -10.82 -9.69 -16.76
C GLY A 103 -9.72 -10.49 -16.03
N PRO A 104 -9.47 -11.73 -16.44
CA PRO A 104 -8.47 -12.57 -15.79
C PRO A 104 -7.09 -11.92 -15.77
N VAL A 105 -6.36 -12.07 -14.66
CA VAL A 105 -4.97 -11.58 -14.55
C VAL A 105 -4.04 -12.63 -15.13
N GLY A 106 -3.16 -12.25 -16.05
CA GLY A 106 -2.15 -13.12 -16.63
C GLY A 106 -0.74 -12.74 -16.18
N LEU A 107 -0.03 -13.64 -15.52
CA LEU A 107 1.37 -13.45 -15.14
C LEU A 107 2.29 -14.06 -16.20
N VAL A 108 3.31 -13.32 -16.62
CA VAL A 108 4.38 -13.78 -17.51
C VAL A 108 5.70 -13.75 -16.76
N PRO A 109 6.05 -14.83 -16.04
CA PRO A 109 7.31 -14.92 -15.31
C PRO A 109 8.49 -15.01 -16.27
N SER A 110 9.52 -14.19 -16.08
CA SER A 110 10.75 -14.19 -16.87
C SER A 110 12.02 -13.92 -16.05
N ALA A 111 11.92 -13.67 -14.75
CA ALA A 111 13.09 -13.35 -13.91
C ALA A 111 14.06 -14.54 -13.77
N VAL A 112 15.36 -14.23 -13.65
CA VAL A 112 16.44 -15.23 -13.53
C VAL A 112 17.42 -14.83 -12.42
N GLY A 113 17.67 -15.72 -11.47
CA GLY A 113 18.47 -15.41 -10.29
C GLY A 113 19.95 -15.13 -10.58
N GLY A 114 20.50 -14.08 -9.96
CA GLY A 114 21.93 -13.76 -9.97
C GLY A 114 22.42 -12.94 -11.16
N THR A 115 21.52 -12.44 -12.01
CA THR A 115 21.88 -11.70 -13.23
C THR A 115 22.07 -10.22 -12.96
N ALA A 116 23.10 -9.60 -13.53
CA ALA A 116 23.24 -8.15 -13.57
C ALA A 116 22.49 -7.56 -14.78
N ILE A 117 22.23 -6.25 -14.78
CA ILE A 117 21.43 -5.59 -15.82
C ILE A 117 22.06 -5.69 -17.22
N LYS A 118 23.37 -5.91 -17.31
CA LYS A 118 24.05 -6.13 -18.60
C LYS A 118 23.56 -7.41 -19.31
N GLU A 119 23.18 -8.46 -18.59
CA GLU A 119 22.62 -9.68 -19.18
C GLU A 119 21.19 -9.49 -19.73
N TRP A 120 20.61 -8.31 -19.47
CA TRP A 120 19.29 -7.90 -19.95
C TRP A 120 19.37 -6.87 -21.10
N ALA A 121 20.55 -6.65 -21.67
CA ALA A 121 20.68 -5.81 -22.86
C ALA A 121 19.96 -6.45 -24.06
N ARG A 122 19.42 -5.63 -24.96
CA ARG A 122 18.77 -6.12 -26.20
C ARG A 122 19.75 -6.96 -27.01
N GLY A 123 19.30 -8.12 -27.50
CA GLY A 123 20.14 -9.15 -28.13
C GLY A 123 20.69 -10.21 -27.16
N GLU A 124 20.70 -9.96 -25.84
CA GLU A 124 21.06 -10.98 -24.86
C GLU A 124 19.90 -11.97 -24.63
N HIS A 125 20.26 -13.22 -24.32
CA HIS A 125 19.29 -14.31 -24.17
C HIS A 125 18.12 -13.99 -23.22
N LEU A 126 18.38 -13.35 -22.08
CA LEU A 126 17.33 -13.07 -21.08
C LEU A 126 16.33 -12.02 -21.57
N TYR A 127 16.84 -10.99 -22.24
CA TYR A 127 16.00 -9.98 -22.86
C TYR A 127 15.13 -10.59 -23.97
N GLU A 128 15.75 -11.35 -24.88
CA GLU A 128 15.04 -11.97 -26.01
C GLU A 128 13.98 -12.97 -25.53
N ASP A 129 14.25 -13.73 -24.47
CA ASP A 129 13.26 -14.65 -23.89
C ASP A 129 12.10 -13.90 -23.24
N MET A 130 12.37 -12.83 -22.47
CA MET A 130 11.31 -11.97 -21.89
C MET A 130 10.41 -11.39 -22.98
N ILE A 131 10.97 -10.83 -24.05
CA ILE A 131 10.19 -10.27 -25.18
C ILE A 131 9.41 -11.36 -25.91
N LYS A 132 10.01 -12.53 -26.15
CA LYS A 132 9.33 -13.68 -26.77
C LYS A 132 8.12 -14.11 -25.94
N ARG A 133 8.30 -14.28 -24.62
CA ARG A 133 7.24 -14.69 -23.69
C ARG A 133 6.12 -13.65 -23.62
N ALA A 134 6.47 -12.37 -23.58
CA ALA A 134 5.51 -11.26 -23.63
C ALA A 134 4.69 -11.27 -24.93
N LYS A 135 5.34 -11.42 -26.10
CA LYS A 135 4.64 -11.51 -27.40
C LYS A 135 3.75 -12.75 -27.50
N GLU A 136 4.17 -13.88 -26.94
CA GLU A 136 3.36 -15.09 -26.91
C GLU A 136 2.12 -14.94 -26.02
N SER A 137 2.25 -14.25 -24.90
CA SER A 137 1.19 -14.09 -23.90
C SER A 137 -0.11 -13.47 -24.48
N VAL A 138 0.02 -12.57 -25.45
CA VAL A 138 -1.11 -11.86 -26.09
C VAL A 138 -1.70 -12.59 -27.28
N LYS A 139 -1.06 -13.66 -27.82
CA LYS A 139 -1.55 -14.36 -29.02
C LYS A 139 -2.94 -14.97 -28.87
N ARG A 140 -3.34 -15.30 -27.63
CA ARG A 140 -4.67 -15.84 -27.30
C ARG A 140 -5.58 -14.80 -26.66
N GLY A 141 -5.38 -13.53 -26.99
CA GLY A 141 -6.09 -12.39 -26.41
C GLY A 141 -5.54 -11.98 -25.05
N GLY A 142 -5.89 -10.75 -24.67
CA GLY A 142 -5.34 -10.02 -23.54
C GLY A 142 -4.40 -8.90 -23.95
N GLU A 143 -4.09 -8.05 -22.99
CA GLU A 143 -3.26 -6.85 -23.19
C GLU A 143 -2.19 -6.76 -22.11
N ILE A 144 -0.99 -6.33 -22.49
CA ILE A 144 0.11 -6.13 -21.54
C ILE A 144 -0.11 -4.80 -20.83
N ARG A 145 -0.35 -4.87 -19.52
CA ARG A 145 -0.65 -3.73 -18.67
C ARG A 145 0.59 -3.13 -17.99
N ALA A 146 1.58 -3.95 -17.63
CA ALA A 146 2.85 -3.46 -17.10
C ALA A 146 3.98 -4.50 -17.15
N LEU A 147 5.21 -4.00 -17.02
CA LEU A 147 6.39 -4.76 -16.61
C LEU A 147 6.70 -4.46 -15.14
N LEU A 148 6.71 -5.49 -14.30
CA LEU A 148 7.24 -5.45 -12.94
C LEU A 148 8.71 -5.88 -12.99
N TRP A 149 9.59 -5.04 -12.45
CA TRP A 149 11.03 -5.18 -12.53
C TRP A 149 11.69 -5.11 -11.15
N TYR A 150 12.16 -6.23 -10.62
CA TYR A 150 12.95 -6.25 -9.39
C TYR A 150 14.34 -6.82 -9.68
N GLN A 151 15.29 -5.90 -9.85
CA GLN A 151 16.69 -6.21 -10.12
C GLN A 151 17.62 -5.09 -9.68
N GLY A 152 18.87 -5.45 -9.43
CA GLY A 152 19.97 -4.53 -9.19
C GLY A 152 21.01 -5.09 -8.23
N GLU A 153 20.67 -6.13 -7.46
CA GLU A 153 21.54 -6.62 -6.39
C GLU A 153 22.90 -7.12 -6.93
N SER A 154 22.94 -7.72 -8.13
CA SER A 154 24.19 -8.11 -8.78
C SER A 154 25.02 -6.93 -9.32
N ASP A 155 24.41 -5.77 -9.57
CA ASP A 155 25.08 -4.56 -10.07
C ASP A 155 25.72 -3.72 -8.94
N THR A 156 25.63 -4.20 -7.70
CA THR A 156 26.24 -3.57 -6.52
C THR A 156 27.62 -4.14 -6.20
N SER A 157 28.27 -4.83 -7.14
CA SER A 157 29.59 -5.44 -6.91
C SER A 157 30.75 -4.45 -7.08
N SER A 158 30.55 -3.34 -7.79
CA SER A 158 31.52 -2.25 -7.92
C SER A 158 30.85 -0.91 -8.24
N GLU A 159 31.52 0.20 -7.93
CA GLU A 159 31.03 1.54 -8.26
C GLU A 159 30.86 1.75 -9.77
N ASP A 160 31.73 1.14 -10.59
CA ASP A 160 31.65 1.21 -12.06
C ASP A 160 30.33 0.61 -12.59
N GLN A 161 29.83 -0.46 -11.96
CA GLN A 161 28.55 -1.06 -12.34
C GLN A 161 27.37 -0.18 -11.96
N VAL A 162 27.41 0.40 -10.76
CA VAL A 162 26.40 1.35 -10.29
C VAL A 162 26.36 2.59 -11.19
N ALA A 163 27.52 3.13 -11.56
CA ALA A 163 27.65 4.34 -12.37
C ALA A 163 26.98 4.23 -13.75
N VAL A 164 26.93 3.03 -14.33
CA VAL A 164 26.30 2.78 -15.64
C VAL A 164 24.90 2.18 -15.54
N TYR A 165 24.37 1.93 -14.34
CA TYR A 165 23.09 1.26 -14.15
C TYR A 165 21.93 2.08 -14.71
N GLN A 166 21.90 3.40 -14.45
CA GLN A 166 20.84 4.28 -14.93
C GLN A 166 20.69 4.22 -16.46
N GLU A 167 21.81 4.40 -17.18
CA GLU A 167 21.83 4.35 -18.64
C GLU A 167 21.34 3.01 -19.18
N LYS A 168 21.75 1.90 -18.54
CA LYS A 168 21.31 0.56 -18.94
C LYS A 168 19.83 0.32 -18.67
N MET A 169 19.30 0.82 -17.55
CA MET A 169 17.88 0.71 -17.21
C MET A 169 17.02 1.53 -18.17
N GLU A 170 17.42 2.76 -18.50
CA GLU A 170 16.73 3.60 -19.49
C GLU A 170 16.70 2.93 -20.88
N LYS A 171 17.84 2.36 -21.31
CA LYS A 171 17.91 1.57 -22.55
C LYS A 171 17.03 0.33 -22.50
N LEU A 172 17.01 -0.41 -21.38
CA LEU A 172 16.13 -1.56 -21.20
C LEU A 172 14.66 -1.16 -21.39
N ILE A 173 14.21 -0.11 -20.70
CA ILE A 173 12.85 0.40 -20.79
C ILE A 173 12.50 0.80 -22.22
N GLN A 174 13.38 1.57 -22.89
CA GLN A 174 13.17 1.99 -24.27
C GLN A 174 13.05 0.80 -25.22
N ASN A 175 13.96 -0.17 -25.10
CA ASN A 175 13.98 -1.37 -25.93
C ASN A 175 12.71 -2.21 -25.72
N VAL A 176 12.29 -2.45 -24.47
CA VAL A 176 11.05 -3.19 -24.17
C VAL A 176 9.84 -2.51 -24.79
N ARG A 177 9.70 -1.20 -24.61
CA ARG A 177 8.61 -0.41 -25.20
C ARG A 177 8.61 -0.49 -26.72
N GLN A 178 9.79 -0.41 -27.36
CA GLN A 178 9.92 -0.52 -28.80
C GLN A 178 9.57 -1.92 -29.31
N ASP A 179 10.15 -2.97 -28.73
CA ASP A 179 10.01 -4.34 -29.20
C ASP A 179 8.61 -4.92 -28.94
N LEU A 180 7.90 -4.41 -27.94
CA LEU A 180 6.48 -4.71 -27.70
C LEU A 180 5.53 -3.73 -28.41
N SER A 181 6.05 -2.68 -29.03
CA SER A 181 5.25 -1.60 -29.65
C SER A 181 4.28 -0.93 -28.67
N LEU A 182 4.71 -0.74 -27.42
CA LEU A 182 3.96 -0.13 -26.33
C LEU A 182 4.74 1.09 -25.78
N PRO A 183 4.71 2.25 -26.46
CA PRO A 183 5.57 3.40 -26.15
C PRO A 183 5.33 3.99 -24.75
N SER A 184 4.15 3.79 -24.18
CA SER A 184 3.78 4.26 -22.84
C SER A 184 3.65 3.12 -21.81
N LEU A 185 4.20 1.92 -22.10
CA LEU A 185 4.09 0.76 -21.20
C LEU A 185 4.51 1.15 -19.78
N PRO A 186 3.62 0.99 -18.78
CA PRO A 186 3.97 1.18 -17.39
C PRO A 186 5.07 0.21 -16.95
N ILE A 187 6.11 0.76 -16.31
CA ILE A 187 7.18 -0.02 -15.68
C ILE A 187 7.13 0.25 -14.18
N ILE A 188 7.01 -0.82 -13.41
CA ILE A 188 7.02 -0.78 -11.95
C ILE A 188 8.34 -1.40 -11.53
N GLN A 189 9.32 -0.58 -11.18
CA GLN A 189 10.61 -1.07 -10.69
C GLN A 189 10.65 -1.08 -9.17
N VAL A 190 11.49 -1.93 -8.59
CA VAL A 190 11.68 -2.01 -7.14
C VAL A 190 13.09 -1.55 -6.78
N ALA A 191 13.20 -0.55 -5.89
CA ALA A 191 14.47 -0.16 -5.30
C ALA A 191 14.96 -1.28 -4.38
N ILE A 192 16.14 -1.84 -4.69
CA ILE A 192 16.66 -3.05 -4.03
C ILE A 192 16.89 -2.84 -2.53
N ILE A 193 16.75 -3.88 -1.71
CA ILE A 193 17.02 -3.78 -0.26
C ILE A 193 18.44 -4.22 0.12
N SER A 194 19.08 -5.05 -0.70
CA SER A 194 20.33 -5.74 -0.38
C SER A 194 21.16 -5.94 -1.64
N GLY A 195 22.43 -6.31 -1.48
CA GLY A 195 23.36 -6.51 -2.58
C GLY A 195 24.71 -7.01 -2.10
N VAL A 196 25.69 -6.99 -2.99
CA VAL A 196 27.05 -7.46 -2.73
C VAL A 196 27.81 -6.49 -1.83
N ASP A 197 27.90 -5.21 -2.21
CA ASP A 197 28.51 -4.15 -1.42
C ASP A 197 27.48 -3.15 -0.89
N LYS A 198 27.49 -2.87 0.42
CA LYS A 198 26.49 -2.02 1.07
C LYS A 198 26.52 -0.57 0.60
N ASN A 199 27.71 -0.02 0.30
CA ASN A 199 27.80 1.36 -0.18
C ASN A 199 27.26 1.47 -1.61
N CYS A 200 27.58 0.48 -2.45
CA CYS A 200 27.03 0.36 -3.79
C CYS A 200 25.52 0.14 -3.77
N VAL A 201 24.97 -0.57 -2.78
CA VAL A 201 23.51 -0.72 -2.59
C VAL A 201 22.85 0.64 -2.39
N GLU A 202 23.31 1.47 -1.46
CA GLU A 202 22.69 2.78 -1.24
C GLU A 202 22.80 3.68 -2.48
N LYS A 203 23.97 3.70 -3.15
CA LYS A 203 24.15 4.44 -4.42
C LYS A 203 23.20 3.95 -5.53
N LEU A 204 23.05 2.63 -5.69
CA LEU A 204 22.15 2.07 -6.70
C LEU A 204 20.69 2.37 -6.38
N ARG A 205 20.32 2.30 -5.10
CA ARG A 205 18.98 2.68 -4.65
C ARG A 205 18.67 4.14 -4.95
N GLU A 206 19.62 5.05 -4.72
CA GLU A 206 19.46 6.45 -5.09
C GLU A 206 19.20 6.61 -6.59
N VAL A 207 19.89 5.85 -7.45
CA VAL A 207 19.62 5.82 -8.90
C VAL A 207 18.20 5.32 -9.20
N GLN A 208 17.77 4.22 -8.57
CA GLN A 208 16.44 3.64 -8.80
C GLN A 208 15.31 4.57 -8.32
N LEU A 209 15.46 5.19 -7.16
CA LEU A 209 14.44 6.07 -6.56
C LEU A 209 14.31 7.41 -7.30
N ASN A 210 15.41 7.93 -7.85
CA ASN A 210 15.43 9.24 -8.53
C ASN A 210 15.27 9.15 -10.05
N MET A 211 14.95 7.98 -10.60
CA MET A 211 14.82 7.77 -12.03
C MET A 211 13.62 8.54 -12.61
N LYS A 212 13.89 9.48 -13.52
CA LYS A 212 12.87 10.36 -14.12
C LYS A 212 12.53 9.92 -15.54
N VAL A 213 11.88 8.77 -15.66
CA VAL A 213 11.40 8.23 -16.93
C VAL A 213 9.87 8.21 -16.93
N GLU A 214 9.26 8.69 -18.01
CA GLU A 214 7.80 8.71 -18.15
C GLU A 214 7.22 7.31 -18.00
N ASN A 215 6.08 7.18 -17.31
CA ASN A 215 5.41 5.91 -17.04
C ASN A 215 6.27 4.86 -16.32
N VAL A 216 7.31 5.30 -15.60
CA VAL A 216 8.06 4.46 -14.66
C VAL A 216 7.70 4.89 -13.23
N VAL A 217 7.57 3.91 -12.34
CA VAL A 217 7.36 4.11 -10.89
C VAL A 217 8.37 3.25 -10.16
N CYS A 218 8.88 3.74 -9.04
CA CYS A 218 9.81 3.01 -8.18
C CYS A 218 9.16 2.71 -6.84
N VAL A 219 9.02 1.43 -6.50
CA VAL A 219 8.56 0.94 -5.21
C VAL A 219 9.76 0.68 -4.32
N ASP A 220 9.75 1.16 -3.08
CA ASP A 220 10.88 0.94 -2.17
C ASP A 220 10.73 -0.37 -1.37
N ALA A 221 11.67 -1.29 -1.52
CA ALA A 221 11.77 -2.50 -0.69
C ALA A 221 12.44 -2.24 0.67
N LYS A 222 12.94 -1.03 0.96
CA LYS A 222 13.61 -0.73 2.24
C LYS A 222 12.71 -1.03 3.43
N GLY A 223 13.33 -1.60 4.47
CA GLY A 223 12.67 -1.99 5.71
C GLY A 223 11.94 -3.34 5.65
N LEU A 224 11.89 -4.00 4.49
CA LEU A 224 11.36 -5.36 4.39
C LEU A 224 12.31 -6.39 5.01
N GLU A 225 11.76 -7.49 5.52
CA GLU A 225 12.55 -8.51 6.21
C GLU A 225 13.37 -9.36 5.22
N LEU A 226 14.66 -9.49 5.51
CA LEU A 226 15.56 -10.38 4.78
C LEU A 226 15.63 -11.74 5.45
N LYS A 227 15.86 -12.76 4.63
CA LYS A 227 16.15 -14.13 5.07
C LYS A 227 17.51 -14.20 5.76
N PHE A 228 17.81 -15.39 6.27
CA PHE A 228 19.09 -15.73 6.91
C PHE A 228 20.34 -15.48 6.04
N ASP A 229 20.19 -15.30 4.72
CA ASP A 229 21.28 -15.00 3.79
C ASP A 229 21.55 -13.49 3.65
N ASN A 230 20.75 -12.63 4.29
CA ASN A 230 20.81 -11.18 4.21
C ASN A 230 20.75 -10.63 2.76
N LEU A 231 20.15 -11.39 1.84
CA LEU A 231 20.08 -11.06 0.41
C LEU A 231 18.67 -11.19 -0.17
N HIS A 232 17.91 -12.18 0.29
CA HIS A 232 16.59 -12.45 -0.26
C HIS A 232 15.48 -12.09 0.73
N LEU A 233 14.37 -11.58 0.23
CA LEU A 233 13.19 -11.30 1.05
C LEU A 233 12.59 -12.59 1.65
N THR A 234 12.05 -12.49 2.87
CA THR A 234 11.22 -13.55 3.49
C THR A 234 9.88 -13.72 2.75
N THR A 235 9.13 -14.78 3.06
CA THR A 235 7.81 -15.00 2.46
C THR A 235 6.86 -13.83 2.73
N GLU A 236 6.83 -13.34 3.97
CA GLU A 236 6.00 -12.22 4.41
C GLU A 236 6.45 -10.91 3.74
N ALA A 237 7.76 -10.68 3.62
CA ALA A 237 8.31 -9.54 2.93
C ALA A 237 7.97 -9.53 1.43
N GLN A 238 7.93 -10.71 0.78
CA GLN A 238 7.51 -10.85 -0.61
C GLN A 238 6.03 -10.50 -0.80
N VAL A 239 5.16 -10.89 0.14
CA VAL A 239 3.75 -10.48 0.15
C VAL A 239 3.64 -8.96 0.22
N ILE A 240 4.34 -8.33 1.16
CA ILE A 240 4.32 -6.86 1.32
C ILE A 240 4.86 -6.17 0.05
N CYS A 241 5.93 -6.69 -0.55
CA CYS A 241 6.47 -6.18 -1.81
C CYS A 241 5.43 -6.23 -2.94
N GLY A 242 4.78 -7.38 -3.15
CA GLY A 242 3.75 -7.52 -4.19
C GLY A 242 2.52 -6.64 -3.96
N LEU A 243 2.15 -6.39 -2.69
CA LEU A 243 1.12 -5.42 -2.35
C LEU A 243 1.56 -3.98 -2.65
N ARG A 244 2.83 -3.63 -2.45
CA ARG A 244 3.38 -2.30 -2.79
C ARG A 244 3.53 -2.08 -4.30
N ASP A 245 3.73 -3.13 -5.09
CA ASP A 245 3.75 -3.05 -6.55
C ASP A 245 2.40 -2.57 -7.12
N LEU A 246 1.31 -2.84 -6.40
CA LEU A 246 0.01 -2.19 -6.60
C LEU A 246 -0.13 -1.00 -5.63
N SER A 247 0.51 0.13 -5.95
CA SER A 247 0.46 1.38 -5.18
C SER A 247 -0.33 2.47 -5.91
N SER A 248 -0.57 3.59 -5.21
CA SER A 248 -1.29 4.76 -5.74
C SER A 248 -0.61 5.41 -6.93
N GLU A 249 0.69 5.19 -7.10
CA GLU A 249 1.45 5.68 -8.25
C GLU A 249 1.38 4.73 -9.44
N THR A 250 1.17 3.42 -9.22
CA THR A 250 1.11 2.41 -10.28
C THR A 250 -0.31 2.19 -10.80
N THR A 251 -1.32 2.27 -9.93
CA THR A 251 -2.73 2.00 -10.28
C THR A 251 -3.32 2.92 -11.36
N PRO A 252 -3.08 4.25 -11.36
CA PRO A 252 -3.55 5.11 -12.45
C PRO A 252 -2.93 4.72 -13.80
N LYS A 253 -1.64 4.40 -13.82
CA LYS A 253 -0.93 3.97 -15.03
C LYS A 253 -1.45 2.63 -15.57
N LEU A 254 -1.91 1.74 -14.68
CA LEU A 254 -2.57 0.49 -15.06
C LEU A 254 -3.97 0.72 -15.66
N LYS A 255 -4.73 1.71 -15.18
CA LYS A 255 -6.08 2.05 -15.68
C LYS A 255 -6.05 2.83 -17.01
N ASP A 256 -5.06 3.72 -17.18
CA ASP A 256 -4.95 4.59 -18.37
C ASP A 256 -4.34 3.88 -19.59
N SER A 257 -3.83 2.65 -19.44
CA SER A 257 -3.21 1.87 -20.52
C SER A 257 -4.18 1.30 -21.57
N ASN A 258 -5.41 1.83 -21.65
CA ASN A 258 -6.36 1.51 -22.73
C ASN A 258 -5.86 2.06 -24.07
N HIS A 259 -4.95 1.33 -24.72
CA HIS A 259 -4.60 1.56 -26.11
C HIS A 259 -5.51 0.71 -27.00
N PRO A 260 -6.37 1.30 -27.83
CA PRO A 260 -6.96 0.56 -28.93
C PRO A 260 -5.83 0.17 -29.90
N LEU A 261 -5.55 -1.12 -30.03
CA LEU A 261 -4.85 -1.63 -31.21
C LEU A 261 -5.71 -1.29 -32.44
N PRO A 262 -5.11 -0.88 -33.57
CA PRO A 262 -5.86 -0.61 -34.79
C PRO A 262 -6.41 -1.93 -35.33
N MET A 263 -7.67 -2.23 -35.02
CA MET A 263 -8.43 -3.21 -35.80
C MET A 263 -8.81 -2.57 -37.13
N ALA A 264 -8.55 -3.34 -38.18
CA ALA A 264 -8.81 -3.00 -39.57
C ALA A 264 -10.24 -2.48 -39.77
N THR A 265 -10.34 -1.45 -40.59
CA THR A 265 -11.57 -0.88 -41.10
C THR A 265 -12.39 -1.92 -41.85
N GLU A 266 -13.58 -2.24 -41.35
CA GLU A 266 -14.70 -2.64 -42.20
C GLU A 266 -15.91 -1.77 -41.87
N THR A 267 -16.30 -0.99 -42.88
CA THR A 267 -17.46 -0.13 -42.94
C THR A 267 -18.75 -0.96 -42.98
N SER A 268 -19.73 -0.63 -42.14
CA SER A 268 -21.13 -0.63 -42.59
C SER A 268 -21.99 0.32 -41.76
N ASN A 269 -22.67 1.20 -42.49
CA ASN A 269 -23.69 2.13 -42.02
C ASN A 269 -24.97 1.37 -41.65
N SER A 270 -25.68 1.83 -40.63
CA SER A 270 -27.10 2.20 -40.79
C SER A 270 -27.61 2.95 -39.57
N ASP A 271 -28.14 4.15 -39.84
CA ASP A 271 -28.92 5.00 -38.95
C ASP A 271 -30.18 4.30 -38.42
N THR A 272 -30.65 4.70 -37.25
CA THR A 272 -32.00 5.27 -37.10
C THR A 272 -32.21 5.91 -35.71
N HIS A 273 -32.75 7.11 -35.75
CA HIS A 273 -33.26 7.90 -34.62
C HIS A 273 -34.42 7.21 -33.90
N ASN A 274 -34.51 7.38 -32.57
CA ASN A 274 -35.65 8.06 -31.93
C ASN A 274 -35.40 8.38 -30.44
N ASN A 275 -35.91 9.54 -30.03
CA ASN A 275 -35.74 10.23 -28.75
C ASN A 275 -36.98 9.95 -27.83
N PRO A 276 -37.13 10.55 -26.62
CA PRO A 276 -37.14 9.83 -25.36
C PRO A 276 -38.49 9.88 -24.62
N GLU A 277 -38.74 8.90 -23.74
CA GLU A 277 -39.74 9.06 -22.67
C GLU A 277 -39.05 8.98 -21.31
N ILE A 278 -39.01 10.14 -20.65
CA ILE A 278 -38.55 10.34 -19.29
C ILE A 278 -39.68 9.88 -18.36
N SER A 279 -39.50 8.74 -17.69
CA SER A 279 -40.25 8.42 -16.47
C SER A 279 -39.40 8.79 -15.26
N SER A 280 -39.91 9.77 -14.51
CA SER A 280 -39.33 10.33 -13.30
C SER A 280 -39.57 9.38 -12.12
N ALA A 281 -38.64 8.45 -11.91
CA ALA A 281 -38.50 7.73 -10.64
C ALA A 281 -37.13 7.02 -10.63
N ASN A 282 -36.08 7.72 -10.19
CA ASN A 282 -34.84 7.19 -9.58
C ASN A 282 -33.76 8.29 -9.59
N SER A 283 -33.84 9.24 -8.64
CA SER A 283 -32.77 10.22 -8.42
C SER A 283 -32.19 10.15 -7.00
N GLU A 284 -32.03 8.93 -6.46
CA GLU A 284 -31.19 8.67 -5.28
C GLU A 284 -30.00 7.73 -5.59
N ILE A 285 -29.56 7.69 -6.84
CA ILE A 285 -28.36 6.94 -7.22
C ILE A 285 -27.18 7.91 -7.35
N ASN A 286 -26.15 7.66 -6.54
CA ASN A 286 -24.80 8.28 -6.51
C ASN A 286 -24.64 9.64 -5.81
N LYS A 287 -24.81 9.69 -4.48
CA LYS A 287 -23.95 10.56 -3.67
C LYS A 287 -22.65 9.80 -3.35
N PRO A 288 -21.47 10.39 -3.61
CA PRO A 288 -20.21 9.70 -3.32
C PRO A 288 -20.07 9.45 -1.81
N ASN A 289 -19.65 8.24 -1.46
CA ASN A 289 -19.58 7.79 -0.06
C ASN A 289 -18.46 8.50 0.69
N LYS A 290 -18.71 8.88 1.96
CA LYS A 290 -17.70 9.51 2.81
C LYS A 290 -16.50 8.58 3.02
N GLN A 291 -15.30 9.14 3.01
CA GLN A 291 -14.06 8.44 3.29
C GLN A 291 -13.66 8.75 4.74
N ILE A 292 -13.92 7.83 5.66
CA ILE A 292 -13.98 8.13 7.10
C ILE A 292 -12.70 7.69 7.82
N PHE A 293 -12.16 8.59 8.64
CA PHE A 293 -10.98 8.37 9.46
C PHE A 293 -11.31 8.61 10.93
N ILE A 294 -11.01 7.62 11.77
CA ILE A 294 -11.15 7.75 13.22
C ILE A 294 -9.86 8.36 13.77
N LEU A 295 -9.97 9.43 14.56
CA LEU A 295 -8.84 10.10 15.20
C LEU A 295 -8.92 9.86 16.70
N SER A 296 -8.07 8.99 17.24
CA SER A 296 -8.16 8.57 18.64
C SER A 296 -6.80 8.50 19.34
N GLY A 297 -6.84 8.34 20.66
CA GLY A 297 -5.67 8.39 21.54
C GLY A 297 -5.79 9.52 22.57
N GLN A 298 -4.70 10.25 22.83
CA GLN A 298 -4.66 11.26 23.89
C GLN A 298 -4.41 12.70 23.39
N SER A 299 -3.85 13.56 24.25
CA SER A 299 -3.75 15.00 24.05
C SER A 299 -2.99 15.41 22.78
N ASN A 300 -1.99 14.66 22.33
CA ASN A 300 -1.29 14.96 21.09
C ASN A 300 -2.11 14.60 19.83
N MET A 301 -3.04 13.65 19.87
CA MET A 301 -4.06 13.48 18.82
C MET A 301 -5.15 14.56 18.92
N SER A 302 -5.64 14.81 20.13
CA SER A 302 -6.69 15.80 20.41
C SER A 302 -6.28 17.20 19.92
N GLY A 303 -5.00 17.55 20.13
CA GLY A 303 -4.37 18.76 19.63
C GLY A 303 -4.08 19.76 20.75
N ARG A 304 -2.83 20.22 20.82
CA ARG A 304 -2.35 21.22 21.79
C ARG A 304 -1.44 22.27 21.15
N GLY A 305 -1.25 22.21 19.83
CA GLY A 305 -0.49 23.22 19.08
C GLY A 305 -1.11 24.60 19.26
N GLY A 306 -0.30 25.60 19.58
CA GLY A 306 -0.75 26.98 19.79
C GLY A 306 -1.42 27.25 21.15
N VAL A 307 -1.62 26.23 22.00
CA VAL A 307 -2.13 26.44 23.37
C VAL A 307 -1.01 26.94 24.27
N ASN A 308 -1.16 28.13 24.85
CA ASN A 308 -0.14 28.75 25.70
C ASN A 308 -0.22 28.27 27.17
N GLN A 309 0.66 28.82 28.03
CA GLN A 309 0.74 28.51 29.46
C GLN A 309 -0.55 28.83 30.24
N ASN A 310 -1.37 29.76 29.73
CA ASN A 310 -2.65 30.14 30.33
C ASN A 310 -3.81 29.27 29.83
N LEU A 311 -3.52 28.15 29.14
CA LEU A 311 -4.51 27.25 28.55
C LEU A 311 -5.42 27.96 27.52
N ILE A 312 -4.86 28.90 26.75
CA ILE A 312 -5.56 29.60 25.67
C ILE A 312 -4.91 29.22 24.35
N TRP A 313 -5.72 28.79 23.37
CA TRP A 313 -5.27 28.59 22.00
C TRP A 313 -5.09 29.94 21.30
N ASP A 314 -3.96 30.12 20.61
CA ASP A 314 -3.63 31.34 19.87
C ASP A 314 -4.52 31.62 18.64
N GLY A 315 -5.33 30.64 18.22
CA GLY A 315 -6.21 30.75 17.06
C GLY A 315 -5.48 30.68 15.71
N VAL A 316 -4.18 30.35 15.71
CA VAL A 316 -3.38 30.28 14.49
C VAL A 316 -3.59 28.95 13.79
N VAL A 317 -4.12 29.00 12.55
CA VAL A 317 -4.34 27.84 11.69
C VAL A 317 -3.38 27.90 10.50
N PRO A 318 -2.40 26.99 10.39
CA PRO A 318 -1.49 26.92 9.24
C PRO A 318 -2.23 26.68 7.91
N PRO A 319 -1.64 27.05 6.76
CA PRO A 319 -2.20 26.79 5.44
C PRO A 319 -2.60 25.32 5.21
N GLU A 320 -1.79 24.39 5.70
CA GLU A 320 -1.98 22.94 5.58
C GLU A 320 -3.17 22.44 6.40
N CYS A 321 -3.65 23.23 7.36
CA CYS A 321 -4.77 22.91 8.24
C CYS A 321 -6.06 23.68 7.88
N GLN A 322 -6.08 24.40 6.76
CA GLN A 322 -7.23 25.22 6.37
C GLN A 322 -8.47 24.33 6.11
N PRO A 323 -9.67 24.83 6.43
CA PRO A 323 -10.91 24.09 6.20
C PRO A 323 -11.25 23.99 4.72
N ASP A 324 -11.77 22.84 4.31
CA ASP A 324 -12.31 22.59 2.97
C ASP A 324 -13.75 22.06 3.11
N ARG A 325 -14.67 22.49 2.25
CA ARG A 325 -16.08 22.05 2.27
C ARG A 325 -16.25 20.53 2.09
N HIS A 326 -15.26 19.84 1.54
CA HIS A 326 -15.25 18.39 1.34
C HIS A 326 -14.52 17.64 2.47
N ILE A 327 -14.03 18.33 3.49
CA ILE A 327 -13.51 17.72 4.72
C ILE A 327 -14.52 18.01 5.83
N LEU A 328 -15.13 16.95 6.34
CA LEU A 328 -16.17 16.97 7.35
C LEU A 328 -15.64 16.44 8.66
N ARG A 329 -16.24 16.89 9.76
CA ARG A 329 -15.98 16.43 11.14
C ARG A 329 -17.30 15.97 11.74
N LEU A 330 -17.28 14.84 12.45
CA LEU A 330 -18.43 14.38 13.22
C LEU A 330 -18.40 15.05 14.60
N SER A 331 -19.34 15.96 14.86
CA SER A 331 -19.45 16.66 16.14
C SER A 331 -19.82 15.73 17.31
N ALA A 332 -19.74 16.24 18.54
CA ALA A 332 -20.22 15.55 19.74
C ALA A 332 -21.73 15.21 19.66
N LYS A 333 -22.50 16.04 18.94
CA LYS A 333 -23.92 15.83 18.67
C LYS A 333 -24.19 14.85 17.53
N LEU A 334 -23.15 14.19 17.01
CA LEU A 334 -23.24 13.22 15.92
C LEU A 334 -23.73 13.81 14.59
N HIS A 335 -23.51 15.11 14.38
CA HIS A 335 -23.76 15.78 13.12
C HIS A 335 -22.47 16.03 12.36
N TRP A 336 -22.49 15.78 11.05
CA TRP A 336 -21.42 16.15 10.13
C TRP A 336 -21.43 17.66 9.89
N GLU A 337 -20.29 18.30 10.11
CA GLU A 337 -20.06 19.72 9.84
C GLU A 337 -18.71 19.93 9.13
N THR A 338 -18.45 21.10 8.54
CA THR A 338 -17.14 21.39 7.96
C THR A 338 -16.05 21.33 9.02
N ALA A 339 -15.01 20.53 8.79
CA ALA A 339 -13.92 20.36 9.74
C ALA A 339 -13.11 21.65 9.90
N ARG A 340 -12.83 22.02 11.15
CA ARG A 340 -12.03 23.18 11.55
C ARG A 340 -11.24 22.81 12.80
N GLU A 341 -10.01 23.28 12.91
CA GLU A 341 -9.30 23.20 14.20
C GLU A 341 -9.96 24.13 15.24
N PRO A 342 -9.95 23.75 16.54
CA PRO A 342 -9.47 22.48 17.08
C PRO A 342 -10.48 21.35 16.88
N LEU A 343 -10.07 20.24 16.26
CA LEU A 343 -10.99 19.14 15.89
C LEU A 343 -11.68 18.46 17.08
N HIS A 344 -11.08 18.52 18.27
CA HIS A 344 -11.58 17.85 19.48
C HIS A 344 -12.23 18.81 20.48
N ALA A 345 -12.52 20.06 20.12
CA ALA A 345 -13.00 21.08 21.06
C ALA A 345 -14.29 20.71 21.82
N ASP A 346 -15.21 19.96 21.20
CA ASP A 346 -16.44 19.45 21.82
C ASP A 346 -16.34 17.97 22.23
N ILE A 347 -15.16 17.35 22.09
CA ILE A 347 -14.89 15.94 22.42
C ILE A 347 -14.03 15.85 23.69
N ASP A 348 -12.86 16.48 23.69
CA ASP A 348 -11.93 16.54 24.82
C ASP A 348 -12.24 17.77 25.71
N THR A 349 -13.49 17.85 26.16
CA THR A 349 -14.09 19.06 26.77
C THR A 349 -13.45 19.50 28.08
N ASN A 350 -12.67 18.63 28.71
CA ASN A 350 -11.99 18.92 29.98
C ASN A 350 -10.67 19.69 29.79
N LYS A 351 -10.23 19.91 28.55
CA LYS A 351 -8.94 20.51 28.22
C LYS A 351 -9.08 21.50 27.06
N THR A 352 -8.33 22.60 27.09
CA THR A 352 -8.23 23.48 25.93
C THR A 352 -7.54 22.74 24.79
N CYS A 353 -8.25 22.61 23.68
CA CYS A 353 -7.73 22.04 22.44
C CYS A 353 -7.09 23.13 21.57
N GLY A 354 -6.03 22.74 20.85
CA GLY A 354 -5.43 23.52 19.78
C GLY A 354 -5.25 22.66 18.54
N VAL A 355 -4.26 22.98 17.71
CA VAL A 355 -4.00 22.21 16.49
C VAL A 355 -3.54 20.79 16.84
N GLY A 356 -4.17 19.79 16.22
CA GLY A 356 -3.74 18.38 16.16
C GLY A 356 -3.28 18.00 14.74
N PRO A 357 -2.98 16.72 14.47
CA PRO A 357 -2.48 16.30 13.16
C PRO A 357 -3.61 16.11 12.12
N GLY A 358 -4.87 16.13 12.54
CA GLY A 358 -6.02 15.69 11.75
C GLY A 358 -6.29 16.53 10.50
N MET A 359 -6.25 17.87 10.59
CA MET A 359 -6.50 18.72 9.41
C MET A 359 -5.36 18.64 8.38
N ALA A 360 -4.09 18.65 8.83
CA ALA A 360 -2.95 18.47 7.94
C ALA A 360 -2.97 17.10 7.25
N PHE A 361 -3.29 16.03 8.00
CA PHE A 361 -3.53 14.71 7.45
C PHE A 361 -4.62 14.74 6.38
N ALA A 362 -5.80 15.28 6.73
CA ALA A 362 -6.97 15.29 5.85
C ALA A 362 -6.70 16.05 4.56
N ASN A 363 -6.08 17.22 4.62
CA ASN A 363 -5.74 18.01 3.44
C ASN A 363 -4.73 17.29 2.53
N ALA A 364 -3.73 16.61 3.11
CA ALA A 364 -2.74 15.86 2.34
C ALA A 364 -3.33 14.63 1.63
N VAL A 365 -4.25 13.91 2.27
CA VAL A 365 -4.90 12.74 1.63
C VAL A 365 -6.08 13.12 0.73
N ARG A 366 -6.71 14.29 0.93
CA ARG A 366 -7.89 14.73 0.17
C ARG A 366 -7.69 14.67 -1.34
N ALA A 367 -6.54 15.14 -1.84
CA ALA A 367 -6.26 15.13 -3.28
C ALA A 367 -6.34 13.72 -3.89
N HIS A 368 -5.99 12.70 -3.11
CA HIS A 368 -6.00 11.29 -3.52
C HIS A 368 -7.39 10.66 -3.42
N LEU A 369 -8.24 11.15 -2.52
CA LEU A 369 -9.58 10.60 -2.24
C LEU A 369 -10.72 11.43 -2.84
N ALA A 370 -10.42 12.56 -3.49
CA ALA A 370 -11.41 13.52 -3.98
C ALA A 370 -12.45 12.91 -4.92
N GLN A 371 -12.08 11.88 -5.69
CA GLN A 371 -12.98 11.18 -6.61
C GLN A 371 -13.92 10.19 -5.89
N LEU A 372 -13.58 9.76 -4.67
CA LEU A 372 -14.33 8.77 -3.90
C LEU A 372 -15.42 9.40 -3.05
N GLY A 373 -15.24 10.66 -2.66
CA GLY A 373 -16.22 11.45 -1.92
C GLY A 373 -15.60 12.37 -0.87
N PRO A 374 -16.45 13.05 -0.08
CA PRO A 374 -15.98 13.89 1.01
C PRO A 374 -15.24 13.05 2.06
N LEU A 375 -14.20 13.63 2.66
CA LEU A 375 -13.46 13.03 3.77
C LEU A 375 -14.21 13.31 5.07
N GLY A 376 -14.37 12.30 5.92
CA GLY A 376 -14.98 12.43 7.23
C GLY A 376 -13.98 12.16 8.35
N LEU A 377 -13.82 13.09 9.28
CA LEU A 377 -13.01 12.93 10.48
C LEU A 377 -13.91 12.63 11.68
N VAL A 378 -13.59 11.58 12.43
CA VAL A 378 -14.31 11.18 13.64
C VAL A 378 -13.37 11.37 14.84
N PRO A 379 -13.33 12.58 15.43
CA PRO A 379 -12.50 12.86 16.60
C PRO A 379 -13.02 12.10 17.81
N CYS A 380 -12.14 11.39 18.50
CA CYS A 380 -12.44 10.57 19.68
C CYS A 380 -11.40 10.74 20.80
N ALA A 381 -10.24 11.34 20.53
CA ALA A 381 -9.13 11.40 21.49
C ALA A 381 -9.47 12.21 22.76
N VAL A 382 -8.96 11.76 23.91
CA VAL A 382 -9.17 12.39 25.23
C VAL A 382 -7.85 12.53 25.97
N GLY A 383 -7.53 13.75 26.40
CA GLY A 383 -6.21 14.07 26.96
C GLY A 383 -5.95 13.47 28.34
N GLY A 384 -4.73 12.93 28.54
CA GLY A 384 -4.25 12.43 29.84
C GLY A 384 -4.68 10.99 30.14
N THR A 385 -5.15 10.25 29.15
CA THR A 385 -5.67 8.88 29.32
C THR A 385 -4.58 7.85 29.02
N ALA A 386 -4.47 6.83 29.88
CA ALA A 386 -3.64 5.65 29.67
C ALA A 386 -4.40 4.59 28.84
N ILE A 387 -3.70 3.66 28.19
CA ILE A 387 -4.34 2.68 27.28
C ILE A 387 -5.37 1.78 28.00
N LYS A 388 -5.25 1.61 29.32
CA LYS A 388 -6.22 0.86 30.13
C LYS A 388 -7.62 1.50 30.14
N GLU A 389 -7.71 2.82 30.03
CA GLU A 389 -8.99 3.55 29.93
C GLU A 389 -9.66 3.36 28.56
N TRP A 390 -8.93 2.74 27.61
CA TRP A 390 -9.40 2.35 26.28
C TRP A 390 -9.67 0.85 26.16
N ALA A 391 -9.66 0.10 27.26
CA ALA A 391 -10.05 -1.30 27.24
C ALA A 391 -11.53 -1.45 26.82
N ARG A 392 -11.87 -2.56 26.15
CA ARG A 392 -13.26 -2.85 25.74
C ARG A 392 -14.18 -2.88 26.96
N GLY A 393 -15.32 -2.20 26.89
CA GLY A 393 -16.22 -1.94 28.02
C GLY A 393 -15.97 -0.64 28.77
N GLU A 394 -14.80 -0.01 28.62
CA GLU A 394 -14.53 1.31 29.20
C GLU A 394 -15.18 2.44 28.38
N HIS A 395 -15.53 3.53 29.05
CA HIS A 395 -16.34 4.60 28.45
C HIS A 395 -15.71 5.22 27.18
N LEU A 396 -14.38 5.39 27.13
CA LEU A 396 -13.68 5.97 25.97
C LEU A 396 -13.73 5.03 24.76
N TYR A 397 -13.53 3.73 25.01
CA TYR A 397 -13.62 2.72 23.97
C TYR A 397 -15.04 2.64 23.41
N GLU A 398 -16.04 2.54 24.29
CA GLU A 398 -17.45 2.44 23.88
C GLU A 398 -17.91 3.68 23.12
N ASP A 399 -17.48 4.88 23.52
CA ASP A 399 -17.80 6.11 22.80
C ASP A 399 -17.12 6.15 21.42
N MET A 400 -15.85 5.76 21.32
CA MET A 400 -15.16 5.64 20.02
C MET A 400 -15.87 4.67 19.07
N ILE A 401 -16.26 3.49 19.54
CA ILE A 401 -17.00 2.50 18.72
C ILE A 401 -18.38 3.04 18.34
N LYS A 402 -19.09 3.67 19.27
CA LYS A 402 -20.40 4.31 18.99
C LYS A 402 -20.27 5.39 17.92
N ARG A 403 -19.30 6.30 18.03
CA ARG A 403 -19.05 7.38 17.07
C ARG A 403 -18.65 6.83 15.70
N ALA A 404 -17.79 5.82 15.67
CA ALA A 404 -17.41 5.12 14.45
C ALA A 404 -18.63 4.48 13.75
N LYS A 405 -19.48 3.76 14.49
CA LYS A 405 -20.72 3.17 13.94
C LYS A 405 -21.71 4.23 13.46
N GLU A 406 -21.82 5.34 14.16
CA GLU A 406 -22.68 6.46 13.75
C GLU A 406 -22.20 7.09 12.44
N SER A 407 -20.88 7.23 12.28
CA SER A 407 -20.26 7.90 11.14
C SER A 407 -20.66 7.29 9.78
N VAL A 408 -20.93 5.97 9.74
CA VAL A 408 -21.29 5.23 8.52
C VAL A 408 -22.80 5.14 8.27
N LYS A 409 -23.67 5.51 9.22
CA LYS A 409 -25.15 5.37 9.06
C LYS A 409 -25.70 6.16 7.88
N GLY A 410 -25.11 7.31 7.57
CA GLY A 410 -25.47 8.15 6.43
C GLY A 410 -24.69 7.85 5.15
N GLY A 411 -24.16 6.63 5.03
CA GLY A 411 -23.23 6.23 3.98
C GLY A 411 -21.81 6.72 4.22
N GLY A 412 -20.84 5.88 3.85
CA GLY A 412 -19.42 6.10 4.05
C GLY A 412 -18.70 4.81 4.44
N GLU A 413 -17.38 4.83 4.34
CA GLU A 413 -16.51 3.71 4.66
C GLU A 413 -15.42 4.16 5.62
N ILE A 414 -15.20 3.39 6.70
CA ILE A 414 -14.09 3.62 7.62
C ILE A 414 -12.80 3.11 6.96
N ARG A 415 -11.94 4.04 6.58
CA ARG A 415 -10.69 3.80 5.85
C ARG A 415 -9.51 3.48 6.76
N ALA A 416 -9.41 4.15 7.89
CA ALA A 416 -8.37 3.88 8.87
C ALA A 416 -8.71 4.45 10.25
N LEU A 417 -8.03 3.94 11.26
CA LEU A 417 -7.91 4.56 12.57
C LEU A 417 -6.50 5.13 12.75
N LEU A 418 -6.41 6.40 13.10
CA LEU A 418 -5.17 7.06 13.51
C LEU A 418 -5.11 7.05 15.03
N TRP A 419 -4.04 6.50 15.59
CA TRP A 419 -3.85 6.32 17.03
C TRP A 419 -2.58 7.04 17.49
N TYR A 420 -2.71 8.05 18.35
CA TYR A 420 -1.55 8.66 19.01
C TYR A 420 -1.76 8.73 20.51
N GLN A 421 -1.16 7.78 21.20
CA GLN A 421 -1.26 7.57 22.63
C GLN A 421 -0.04 6.81 23.16
N GLY A 422 0.23 6.97 24.46
CA GLY A 422 1.20 6.19 25.20
C GLY A 422 1.95 6.99 26.25
N GLU A 423 1.88 8.33 26.21
CA GLU A 423 2.68 9.17 27.12
C GLU A 423 2.26 8.97 28.59
N SER A 424 0.96 8.75 28.86
CA SER A 424 0.48 8.43 30.22
C SER A 424 0.93 7.06 30.72
N ASP A 425 1.14 6.10 29.82
CA ASP A 425 1.61 4.74 30.15
C ASP A 425 3.12 4.68 30.43
N THR A 426 3.86 5.79 30.26
CA THR A 426 5.28 5.88 30.66
C THR A 426 5.48 6.15 32.15
N SER A 427 4.40 6.27 32.92
CA SER A 427 4.45 6.66 34.35
C SER A 427 4.92 5.53 35.28
N SER A 428 4.82 4.27 34.86
CA SER A 428 5.24 3.11 35.64
C SER A 428 5.83 2.00 34.75
N GLU A 429 6.80 1.24 35.26
CA GLU A 429 7.40 0.11 34.51
C GLU A 429 6.37 -0.99 34.19
N GLU A 430 5.34 -1.14 35.04
CA GLU A 430 4.26 -2.10 34.83
C GLU A 430 3.39 -1.72 33.62
N ASP A 431 2.93 -0.46 33.55
CA ASP A 431 2.15 0.04 32.42
C ASP A 431 2.96 -0.06 31.12
N VAL A 432 4.25 0.24 31.22
CA VAL A 432 5.23 0.11 30.13
C VAL A 432 5.29 -1.31 29.56
N VAL A 433 5.48 -2.30 30.43
CA VAL A 433 5.59 -3.71 30.03
C VAL A 433 4.26 -4.23 29.47
N ALA A 434 3.13 -3.76 30.01
CA ALA A 434 1.80 -4.17 29.58
C ALA A 434 1.33 -3.52 28.26
N TYR A 435 1.94 -2.41 27.85
CA TYR A 435 1.45 -1.58 26.75
C TYR A 435 1.26 -2.35 25.43
N GLN A 436 2.24 -3.17 25.04
CA GLN A 436 2.17 -3.95 23.79
C GLN A 436 0.94 -4.88 23.78
N GLY A 437 0.74 -5.68 24.84
CA GLY A 437 -0.39 -6.60 24.92
C GLY A 437 -1.74 -5.88 24.98
N ASN A 438 -1.78 -4.72 25.63
CA ASN A 438 -2.96 -3.86 25.64
C ASN A 438 -3.28 -3.30 24.27
N MET A 439 -2.27 -2.87 23.51
CA MET A 439 -2.43 -2.34 22.16
C MET A 439 -2.89 -3.42 21.17
N GLU A 440 -2.29 -4.61 21.21
CA GLU A 440 -2.73 -5.76 20.39
C GLU A 440 -4.20 -6.12 20.66
N ARG A 441 -4.60 -6.15 21.94
CA ARG A 441 -5.99 -6.39 22.35
C ARG A 441 -6.93 -5.26 21.93
N LEU A 442 -6.51 -4.00 22.04
CA LEU A 442 -7.27 -2.84 21.58
C LEU A 442 -7.56 -2.95 20.07
N ILE A 443 -6.53 -3.22 19.27
CA ILE A 443 -6.64 -3.41 17.82
C ILE A 443 -7.64 -4.52 17.49
N GLN A 444 -7.49 -5.69 18.12
CA GLN A 444 -8.37 -6.83 17.88
C GLN A 444 -9.83 -6.48 18.23
N ASN A 445 -10.06 -5.90 19.41
CA ASN A 445 -11.39 -5.49 19.85
C ASN A 445 -12.04 -4.49 18.87
N ILE A 446 -11.31 -3.45 18.43
CA ILE A 446 -11.84 -2.46 17.47
C ILE A 446 -12.26 -3.14 16.17
N ARG A 447 -11.42 -4.04 15.64
CA ARG A 447 -11.70 -4.78 14.41
C ARG A 447 -12.93 -5.67 14.55
N ASP A 448 -13.07 -6.36 15.68
CA ASP A 448 -14.22 -7.21 15.95
C ASP A 448 -15.51 -6.38 16.11
N ASP A 449 -15.47 -5.31 16.90
CA ASP A 449 -16.68 -4.54 17.22
C ASP A 449 -17.15 -3.64 16.07
N LEU A 450 -16.26 -3.28 15.14
CA LEU A 450 -16.62 -2.64 13.87
C LEU A 450 -16.88 -3.65 12.74
N CYS A 451 -16.65 -4.94 12.96
CA CYS A 451 -16.69 -5.99 11.93
C CYS A 451 -15.75 -5.70 10.73
N LEU A 452 -14.57 -5.13 11.00
CA LEU A 452 -13.55 -4.76 10.01
C LEU A 452 -12.24 -5.49 10.33
N PRO A 453 -12.12 -6.81 10.04
CA PRO A 453 -10.97 -7.62 10.45
C PRO A 453 -9.63 -7.15 9.84
N SER A 454 -9.68 -6.39 8.75
CA SER A 454 -8.51 -5.84 8.07
C SER A 454 -8.35 -4.33 8.26
N LEU A 455 -9.11 -3.69 9.17
CA LEU A 455 -9.10 -2.23 9.37
C LEU A 455 -7.65 -1.72 9.51
N PRO A 456 -7.22 -0.80 8.63
CA PRO A 456 -5.94 -0.13 8.76
C PRO A 456 -5.83 0.65 10.06
N ILE A 457 -4.73 0.46 10.78
CA ILE A 457 -4.42 1.22 11.99
C ILE A 457 -3.04 1.85 11.81
N ILE A 458 -2.97 3.17 11.94
CA ILE A 458 -1.72 3.92 11.89
C ILE A 458 -1.51 4.46 13.29
N GLN A 459 -0.58 3.85 14.01
CA GLN A 459 -0.19 4.31 15.33
C GLN A 459 1.01 5.24 15.27
N VAL A 460 1.22 6.03 16.32
CA VAL A 460 2.35 6.94 16.45
C VAL A 460 3.23 6.50 17.61
N ALA A 461 4.52 6.30 17.35
CA ALA A 461 5.52 6.16 18.41
C ALA A 461 5.72 7.52 19.09
N ILE A 462 5.54 7.55 20.41
CA ILE A 462 5.51 8.79 21.19
C ILE A 462 6.86 9.52 21.18
N ASN A 463 6.81 10.86 21.12
CA ASN A 463 8.00 11.72 21.15
C ASN A 463 8.44 12.13 22.57
N SER A 464 7.53 12.03 23.53
CA SER A 464 7.67 12.54 24.91
C SER A 464 7.12 11.53 25.92
N GLY A 465 7.68 11.53 27.14
CA GLY A 465 7.41 10.52 28.18
C GLY A 465 8.67 10.24 29.01
N LEU A 466 8.51 9.66 30.21
CA LEU A 466 9.62 9.40 31.14
C LEU A 466 10.59 8.32 30.63
N ASP A 467 10.11 7.40 29.80
CA ASP A 467 10.91 6.33 29.21
C ASP A 467 10.79 6.29 27.68
N LYS A 468 11.84 6.73 26.99
CA LYS A 468 11.88 6.95 25.52
C LYS A 468 11.96 5.66 24.70
N ILE A 469 11.89 4.49 25.33
CA ILE A 469 12.16 3.18 24.72
C ILE A 469 10.88 2.49 24.21
N LEU A 470 9.69 3.10 24.40
CA LEU A 470 8.46 2.31 24.51
C LEU A 470 7.73 1.85 23.25
N VAL A 471 7.95 2.47 22.09
CA VAL A 471 7.08 2.18 20.91
C VAL A 471 7.89 1.83 19.66
N GLU A 472 9.12 1.32 19.82
CA GLU A 472 9.94 0.80 18.70
C GLU A 472 9.82 -0.71 18.48
N LYS A 473 9.01 -1.45 19.26
CA LYS A 473 8.72 -2.85 18.92
C LYS A 473 7.71 -2.89 17.77
N LEU A 474 8.21 -3.26 16.59
CA LEU A 474 7.45 -3.70 15.42
C LEU A 474 6.30 -4.63 15.87
N MET A 475 5.12 -4.08 16.11
CA MET A 475 3.93 -4.89 16.33
C MET A 475 3.69 -5.68 15.06
N LYS A 476 3.83 -7.01 15.13
CA LYS A 476 3.61 -7.94 14.02
C LYS A 476 2.12 -8.17 13.78
N VAL A 477 1.34 -7.09 13.73
CA VAL A 477 -0.11 -7.14 13.52
C VAL A 477 -0.38 -6.70 12.09
N ALA A 478 -1.06 -7.55 11.32
CA ALA A 478 -1.41 -7.25 9.93
C ALA A 478 -2.20 -5.93 9.83
N ASN A 479 -1.96 -5.16 8.78
CA ASN A 479 -2.58 -3.84 8.54
C ASN A 479 -2.40 -2.83 9.68
N VAL A 480 -1.29 -2.93 10.43
CA VAL A 480 -0.89 -1.94 11.42
C VAL A 480 0.47 -1.39 11.02
N VAL A 481 0.62 -0.07 10.99
CA VAL A 481 1.89 0.62 10.74
C VAL A 481 2.16 1.64 11.83
N CYS A 482 3.44 1.91 12.09
CA CYS A 482 3.88 2.87 13.08
C CYS A 482 4.57 4.05 12.41
N VAL A 483 4.17 5.27 12.76
CA VAL A 483 4.83 6.52 12.39
C VAL A 483 5.62 7.02 13.59
N ASP A 484 6.87 7.39 13.37
CA ASP A 484 7.71 7.92 14.43
C ASP A 484 7.60 9.45 14.57
N ALA A 485 7.19 9.91 15.76
CA ALA A 485 7.13 11.32 16.14
C ALA A 485 8.44 11.82 16.79
N LYS A 486 9.44 10.96 16.96
CA LYS A 486 10.74 11.32 17.53
C LYS A 486 11.39 12.50 16.81
N GLY A 487 11.85 13.45 17.62
CA GLY A 487 12.55 14.65 17.14
C GLY A 487 11.62 15.75 16.63
N LEU A 488 10.30 15.55 16.64
CA LEU A 488 9.36 16.64 16.40
C LEU A 488 9.43 17.66 17.53
N GLU A 489 9.19 18.92 17.18
CA GLU A 489 9.30 20.03 18.13
C GLU A 489 8.22 19.95 19.23
N LEU A 490 8.67 20.03 20.49
CA LEU A 490 7.81 20.06 21.66
C LEU A 490 7.57 21.51 22.11
N LYS A 491 6.43 21.73 22.75
CA LYS A 491 6.08 22.99 23.41
C LYS A 491 6.90 23.20 24.69
N PHE A 492 6.67 24.34 25.34
CA PHE A 492 7.28 24.72 26.61
C PHE A 492 7.10 23.70 27.75
N ASP A 493 6.10 22.82 27.65
CA ASP A 493 5.83 21.76 28.64
C ASP A 493 6.65 20.48 28.41
N ASN A 494 7.44 20.42 27.33
CA ASN A 494 8.21 19.25 26.91
C ASN A 494 7.38 17.96 26.76
N LEU A 495 6.06 18.10 26.56
CA LEU A 495 5.13 16.98 26.48
C LEU A 495 4.33 17.04 25.17
N HIS A 496 3.82 18.20 24.82
CA HIS A 496 2.92 18.35 23.68
C HIS A 496 3.65 18.89 22.44
N LEU A 497 3.26 18.44 21.26
CA LEU A 497 3.80 18.94 19.99
C LEU A 497 3.39 20.40 19.73
N THR A 498 4.28 21.17 19.10
CA THR A 498 3.96 22.51 18.57
C THR A 498 3.00 22.43 17.38
N THR A 499 2.39 23.55 16.99
CA THR A 499 1.54 23.61 15.79
C THR A 499 2.29 23.13 14.55
N LYS A 500 3.56 23.54 14.40
CA LYS A 500 4.41 23.12 13.27
C LYS A 500 4.67 21.62 13.30
N ALA A 501 5.03 21.07 14.46
CA ALA A 501 5.23 19.64 14.64
C ALA A 501 3.96 18.81 14.35
N GLN A 502 2.77 19.34 14.66
CA GLN A 502 1.50 18.69 14.34
C GLN A 502 1.23 18.64 12.83
N VAL A 503 1.61 19.68 12.08
CA VAL A 503 1.57 19.65 10.60
C VAL A 503 2.51 18.60 10.04
N GLU A 504 3.76 18.56 10.53
CA GLU A 504 4.74 17.54 10.12
C GLU A 504 4.26 16.12 10.42
N LEU A 505 3.66 15.89 11.60
CA LEU A 505 3.06 14.61 11.95
C LEU A 505 1.87 14.26 11.06
N GLY A 506 0.99 15.22 10.77
CA GLY A 506 -0.15 15.03 9.87
C GLY A 506 0.30 14.57 8.48
N HIS A 507 1.39 15.14 7.94
CA HIS A 507 1.98 14.68 6.68
C HIS A 507 2.59 13.29 6.78
N LYS A 508 3.30 12.96 7.87
CA LYS A 508 3.84 11.60 8.09
C LYS A 508 2.72 10.55 8.18
N LEU A 509 1.62 10.86 8.87
CA LEU A 509 0.42 10.02 8.94
C LEU A 509 -0.24 9.86 7.57
N ALA A 510 -0.33 10.94 6.79
CA ALA A 510 -0.90 10.91 5.44
C ALA A 510 -0.04 10.06 4.51
N GLN A 511 1.27 10.23 4.55
CA GLN A 511 2.21 9.41 3.81
C GLN A 511 2.08 7.93 4.21
N ALA A 512 2.07 7.62 5.51
CA ALA A 512 1.88 6.25 5.98
C ALA A 512 0.56 5.65 5.51
N TYR A 513 -0.53 6.41 5.54
CA TYR A 513 -1.81 5.98 4.99
C TYR A 513 -1.73 5.72 3.49
N LEU A 514 -1.25 6.69 2.71
CA LEU A 514 -1.21 6.60 1.26
C LEU A 514 -0.30 5.46 0.78
N SER A 515 0.87 5.29 1.40
CA SER A 515 1.85 4.25 1.04
C SER A 515 1.44 2.83 1.44
N ASN A 516 0.59 2.65 2.45
CA ASN A 516 0.21 1.31 2.93
C ASN A 516 -1.26 0.95 2.68
N PHE A 517 -2.15 1.93 2.56
CA PHE A 517 -3.60 1.72 2.59
C PHE A 517 -4.41 2.60 1.61
N GLY A 518 -3.82 3.67 1.05
CA GLY A 518 -4.52 4.64 0.19
C GLY A 518 -5.06 4.10 -1.15
N GLN A 519 -4.84 2.81 -1.41
CA GLN A 519 -5.30 2.05 -2.55
C GLN A 519 -6.64 1.34 -2.33
N ARG A 520 -7.11 1.27 -1.07
CA ARG A 520 -8.36 0.57 -0.69
C ARG A 520 -9.60 1.34 -1.08
#